data_AF-A0A3N0B4S7-F1
#
_entry.id   AF-A0A3N0B4S7-F1
#
_cell.length_a   1.000
_cell.length_b   1.000
_cell.length_c   1.000
_cell.angle_alpha   90.00
_cell.angle_beta   90.00
_cell.angle_gamma   90.00
#
_symmetry.space_group_name_H-M   'P 1'
#
loop_
_entity.id
_entity.type
_entity.pdbx_description
1 polymer ?
#
loop_
_entity_poly.entity_id
_entity_poly.type
_entity_poly.pdbx_seq_one_letter_code
_entity_poly.pdbx_strand_id
1 'polypeptide(L)'
;MPVEFKHGQRVTTPQVMDIVREVLVGKVNQELVAALNGHGDVAVGVSGSDAGTIVAEQLAPELGRVGSIVRVNADYLDSLMENEYIPVVATVAKA
;
A
#
# COMPACT_ATOMS: atom_id res chain seq x y z
N MET A 1 -19.76 10.28 1.33
CA MET A 1 -18.86 10.70 2.44
C MET A 1 -18.05 11.87 1.94
N PRO A 2 -18.06 13.03 2.62
CA PRO A 2 -17.22 14.15 2.21
C PRO A 2 -15.75 13.76 2.32
N VAL A 3 -14.94 14.23 1.37
CA VAL A 3 -13.49 14.02 1.37
C VAL A 3 -12.83 15.31 1.84
N GLU A 4 -11.97 15.22 2.84
CA GLU A 4 -11.21 16.35 3.37
C GLU A 4 -9.72 16.09 3.19
N PHE A 5 -8.97 17.14 2.84
CA PHE A 5 -7.52 17.11 2.75
C PHE A 5 -6.92 18.24 3.59
N LYS A 6 -5.81 17.94 4.28
CA LYS A 6 -4.99 18.93 5.01
C LYS A 6 -3.54 18.76 4.59
N HIS A 7 -2.90 19.85 4.17
CA HIS A 7 -1.50 19.83 3.71
C HIS A 7 -1.22 18.76 2.63
N GLY A 8 -2.19 18.52 1.73
CA GLY A 8 -2.10 17.51 0.67
C GLY A 8 -2.40 16.07 1.12
N GLN A 9 -2.60 15.82 2.42
CA GLN A 9 -2.94 14.51 2.96
C GLN A 9 -4.44 14.35 3.16
N ARG A 10 -4.99 13.19 2.79
CA ARG A 10 -6.39 12.88 3.02
C ARG A 10 -6.65 12.63 4.50
N VAL A 11 -7.58 13.36 5.11
CA VAL A 11 -8.06 13.03 6.46
C VAL A 11 -8.81 11.69 6.38
N THR A 12 -8.27 10.68 7.05
CA THR A 12 -8.70 9.28 6.89
C THR A 12 -9.20 8.75 8.23
N THR A 13 -10.52 8.70 8.43
CA THR A 13 -11.10 8.08 9.62
C THR A 13 -10.92 6.55 9.61
N PRO A 14 -11.12 5.85 10.74
CA PRO A 14 -11.09 4.39 10.76
C PRO A 14 -12.03 3.75 9.72
N GLN A 15 -13.27 4.22 9.58
CA GLN A 15 -14.24 3.69 8.61
C GLN A 15 -13.80 3.95 7.16
N VAL A 16 -13.18 5.11 6.92
CA VAL A 16 -12.62 5.44 5.61
C VAL A 16 -11.42 4.54 5.28
N MET A 17 -10.62 4.15 6.28
CA MET A 17 -9.44 3.32 6.09
C MET A 17 -9.78 1.93 5.55
N ASP A 18 -10.90 1.35 5.95
CA ASP A 18 -11.35 0.04 5.42
C ASP A 18 -11.61 0.14 3.90
N ILE A 19 -12.31 1.18 3.47
CA ILE A 19 -12.55 1.46 2.04
C ILE A 19 -11.22 1.72 1.30
N VAL A 20 -10.28 2.46 1.91
CA VAL A 20 -8.96 2.70 1.31
C VAL A 20 -8.22 1.39 1.10
N ARG A 21 -8.26 0.49 2.08
CA ARG A 21 -7.60 -0.81 2.00
C ARG A 21 -8.23 -1.66 0.89
N GLU A 22 -9.55 -1.77 0.85
CA GLU A 22 -10.27 -2.52 -0.18
C GLU A 22 -9.96 -2.00 -1.59
N VAL A 23 -9.94 -0.68 -1.77
CA VAL A 23 -9.68 -0.07 -3.08
C VAL A 23 -8.22 -0.18 -3.47
N LEU A 24 -7.27 0.23 -2.61
CA LEU A 24 -5.85 0.27 -2.99
C LEU A 24 -5.22 -1.12 -3.05
N VAL A 25 -5.51 -1.99 -2.09
CA VAL A 25 -4.92 -3.34 -2.02
C VAL A 25 -5.74 -4.35 -2.83
N GLY A 26 -7.07 -4.30 -2.70
CA GLY A 26 -7.93 -5.31 -3.31
C GLY A 26 -8.28 -5.05 -4.78
N LYS A 27 -8.45 -3.79 -5.18
CA LYS A 27 -8.87 -3.44 -6.55
C LYS A 27 -7.72 -2.90 -7.40
N VAL A 28 -7.21 -1.71 -7.09
CA VAL A 28 -6.24 -1.00 -7.93
C VAL A 28 -4.94 -1.78 -8.08
N ASN A 29 -4.41 -2.33 -6.97
CA ASN A 29 -3.20 -3.15 -7.02
C ASN A 29 -3.39 -4.39 -7.92
N GLN A 30 -4.52 -5.08 -7.80
CA GLN A 30 -4.82 -6.27 -8.61
C GLN A 30 -5.08 -5.94 -10.07
N GLU A 31 -5.72 -4.80 -10.38
CA GLU A 31 -5.88 -4.31 -11.75
C GLU A 31 -4.51 -4.06 -12.42
N LEU A 32 -3.56 -3.46 -11.71
CA LEU A 32 -2.20 -3.23 -12.20
C LEU A 32 -1.43 -4.54 -12.39
N VAL A 33 -1.51 -5.46 -11.43
CA VAL A 33 -0.90 -6.80 -11.53
C VAL A 33 -1.45 -7.55 -12.73
N ALA A 34 -2.78 -7.59 -12.90
CA ALA A 34 -3.41 -8.26 -14.03
C ALA A 34 -3.02 -7.63 -15.38
N ALA A 35 -2.93 -6.29 -15.44
CA ALA A 35 -2.48 -5.60 -16.65
C ALA A 35 -1.04 -5.97 -17.02
N LEU A 36 -0.12 -6.02 -16.04
CA LEU A 36 1.26 -6.43 -16.26
C LEU A 36 1.36 -7.92 -16.64
N ASN A 37 0.59 -8.78 -15.97
CA ASN A 37 0.57 -10.21 -16.24
C ASN A 37 0.02 -10.56 -17.62
N GLY A 38 -0.80 -9.67 -18.21
CA GLY A 38 -1.18 -9.74 -19.62
C GLY A 38 0.00 -9.69 -20.61
N HIS A 39 1.19 -9.28 -20.16
CA HIS A 39 2.44 -9.25 -20.93
C HIS A 39 3.45 -10.33 -20.49
N GLY A 40 3.05 -11.23 -19.60
CA GLY A 40 3.88 -12.29 -19.01
C GLY A 40 3.63 -12.35 -17.50
N ASP A 41 3.41 -13.55 -16.95
CA ASP A 41 3.03 -13.78 -15.54
C ASP A 41 4.19 -13.50 -14.55
N VAL A 42 4.63 -12.24 -14.48
CA VAL A 42 5.82 -11.79 -13.73
C VAL A 42 5.49 -10.76 -12.64
N ALA A 43 4.31 -10.16 -12.63
CA ALA A 43 3.92 -9.19 -11.61
C ALA A 43 3.28 -9.85 -10.38
N VAL A 44 3.65 -9.35 -9.21
CA VAL A 44 3.12 -9.79 -7.91
C VAL A 44 2.63 -8.58 -7.11
N GLY A 45 1.41 -8.68 -6.59
CA GLY A 45 0.82 -7.67 -5.74
C GLY A 45 1.39 -7.75 -4.32
N VAL A 46 1.87 -6.63 -3.81
CA VAL A 46 2.39 -6.49 -2.44
C VAL A 46 1.72 -5.29 -1.80
N SER A 47 1.31 -5.40 -0.54
CA SER A 47 0.96 -4.26 0.29
C SER A 47 2.10 -3.95 1.25
N GLY A 48 2.16 -2.72 1.76
CA GLY A 48 3.08 -2.37 2.84
C GLY A 48 2.94 -3.28 4.08
N SER A 49 1.78 -3.92 4.29
CA SER A 49 1.55 -4.83 5.42
C SER A 49 2.18 -6.21 5.23
N ASP A 50 2.38 -6.65 3.98
CA ASP A 50 2.87 -8.00 3.67
C ASP A 50 4.34 -8.12 4.06
N ALA A 51 4.68 -9.17 4.82
CA ALA A 51 6.01 -9.39 5.39
C ALA A 51 6.61 -8.18 6.14
N GLY A 52 5.77 -7.22 6.58
CA GLY A 52 6.22 -5.97 7.17
C GLY A 52 7.07 -5.12 6.23
N THR A 53 6.75 -5.14 4.92
CA THR A 53 7.41 -4.37 3.85
C THR A 53 7.52 -2.89 4.22
N ILE A 54 6.45 -2.32 4.79
CA ILE A 54 6.41 -0.95 5.30
C ILE A 54 5.81 -0.99 6.71
N VAL A 55 6.48 -0.36 7.65
CA VAL A 55 5.93 -0.05 8.97
C VAL A 55 5.75 1.46 9.05
N ALA A 56 4.56 1.88 9.48
CA ALA A 56 4.24 3.28 9.64
C ALA A 56 3.72 3.56 11.06
N GLU A 57 3.90 4.77 11.53
CA GLU A 57 3.23 5.28 12.71
C GLU A 57 2.26 6.40 12.32
N GLN A 58 1.34 6.77 13.22
CA GLN A 58 0.40 7.85 12.93
C GLN A 58 1.16 9.17 12.71
N LEU A 59 0.98 9.79 11.54
CA LEU A 59 1.67 11.05 11.20
C LEU A 59 1.20 12.20 12.09
N ALA A 60 -0.11 12.35 12.25
CA ALA A 60 -0.71 13.37 13.09
C ALA A 60 -2.15 12.97 13.51
N PRO A 61 -2.59 13.23 14.76
CA PRO A 61 -3.92 12.87 15.23
C PRO A 61 -5.07 13.41 14.36
N GLU A 62 -4.94 14.66 13.88
CA GLU A 62 -5.95 15.36 13.08
C GLU A 62 -6.12 14.81 11.66
N LEU A 63 -5.20 13.95 11.21
CA LEU A 63 -5.28 13.25 9.93
C LEU A 63 -5.91 11.86 10.05
N GLY A 64 -6.14 11.37 11.27
CA GLY A 64 -6.64 10.03 11.51
C GLY A 64 -5.61 8.96 11.16
N ARG A 65 -5.96 8.01 10.30
CA ARG A 65 -5.18 6.83 9.90
C ARG A 65 -4.13 7.11 8.81
N VAL A 66 -3.62 8.35 8.73
CA VAL A 66 -2.49 8.69 7.84
C VAL A 66 -1.19 8.32 8.54
N GLY A 67 -0.30 7.62 7.82
CA GLY A 67 0.95 7.12 8.35
C GLY A 67 2.19 7.90 7.91
N SER A 68 3.21 7.94 8.76
CA SER A 68 4.60 8.26 8.42
C SER A 68 5.42 6.99 8.44
N ILE A 69 6.27 6.76 7.42
CA ILE A 69 7.08 5.54 7.32
C ILE A 69 8.20 5.59 8.36
N VAL A 70 8.31 4.55 9.20
CA VAL A 70 9.37 4.41 10.20
C VAL A 70 10.37 3.32 9.86
N ARG A 71 9.99 2.33 9.04
CA ARG A 71 10.85 1.24 8.60
C ARG A 71 10.36 0.65 7.29
N VAL A 72 11.31 0.21 6.45
CA VAL A 72 11.06 -0.58 5.24
C VAL A 72 11.81 -1.91 5.35
N ASN A 73 11.14 -3.03 5.08
CA ASN A 73 11.77 -4.35 4.90
C ASN A 73 12.04 -4.56 3.41
N ALA A 74 13.22 -4.16 2.94
CA ALA A 74 13.58 -4.26 1.52
C ALA A 74 13.84 -5.72 1.10
N ASP A 75 14.38 -6.56 2.00
CA ASP A 75 14.76 -7.95 1.74
C ASP A 75 13.64 -8.77 1.09
N TYR A 76 12.38 -8.51 1.47
CA TYR A 76 11.22 -9.16 0.86
C TYR A 76 11.03 -8.75 -0.60
N LEU A 77 11.14 -7.45 -0.91
CA LEU A 77 11.04 -6.95 -2.28
C LEU A 77 12.22 -7.41 -3.14
N ASP A 78 13.42 -7.39 -2.56
CA ASP A 78 14.64 -7.84 -3.22
C ASP A 78 14.55 -9.32 -3.60
N SER A 79 14.05 -10.17 -2.69
CA SER A 79 13.82 -11.59 -2.96
C SER A 79 12.85 -11.82 -4.13
N LEU A 80 11.82 -10.99 -4.29
CA LEU A 80 10.90 -11.09 -5.42
C LEU A 80 11.59 -10.73 -6.73
N MET A 81 12.37 -9.63 -6.73
CA MET A 81 13.11 -9.17 -7.92
C MET A 81 14.22 -10.15 -8.32
N GLU A 82 14.90 -10.79 -7.36
CA GLU A 82 15.89 -11.84 -7.61
C GLU A 82 15.29 -13.07 -8.29
N ASN A 83 13.99 -13.33 -8.08
CA ASN A 83 13.23 -14.39 -8.75
C ASN A 83 12.51 -13.88 -10.03
N GLU A 84 12.97 -12.76 -10.59
CA GLU A 84 12.47 -12.15 -11.82
C GLU A 84 10.99 -11.67 -11.76
N TYR A 85 10.45 -11.50 -10.55
CA TYR A 85 9.13 -10.88 -10.38
C TYR A 85 9.22 -9.34 -10.36
N ILE A 86 8.12 -8.70 -10.77
CA ILE A 86 7.89 -7.25 -10.68
C ILE A 86 6.95 -6.98 -9.49
N PRO A 87 7.44 -6.45 -8.36
CA PRO A 87 6.59 -6.12 -7.23
C PRO A 87 5.74 -4.88 -7.52
N VAL A 88 4.43 -4.98 -7.37
CA VAL A 88 3.50 -3.85 -7.44
C VAL A 88 3.06 -3.51 -6.01
N VAL A 89 3.58 -2.41 -5.46
CA VAL A 89 3.42 -2.10 -4.02
C VAL A 89 2.26 -1.13 -3.77
N ALA A 90 1.24 -1.56 -3.03
CA ALA A 90 0.17 -0.72 -2.52
C ALA A 90 0.59 0.04 -1.27
N THR A 91 0.24 1.33 -1.21
CA THR A 91 0.65 2.28 -0.14
C THR A 91 -0.19 2.17 1.14
N VAL A 92 -0.55 0.95 1.54
CA VAL A 92 -1.26 0.65 2.81
C VAL A 92 -0.40 -0.26 3.66
N ALA A 93 -0.03 0.22 4.85
CA ALA A 93 0.92 -0.43 5.73
C ALA A 93 0.30 -0.83 7.06
N LYS A 94 1.03 -1.68 7.79
CA LYS A 94 0.73 -1.97 9.19
C LYS A 94 1.19 -0.77 10.05
N ALA A 95 0.33 -0.39 11.00
CA ALA A 95 0.67 0.51 12.10
C ALA A 95 1.11 -0.30 13.33
#